data_AF-A0A1J0GI35-F1
#
_entry.id   AF-A0A1J0GI35-F1
#
_cell.length_a   1.000
_cell.length_b   1.000
_cell.length_c   1.000
_cell.angle_alpha   90.00
_cell.angle_beta   90.00
_cell.angle_gamma   90.00
#
_symmetry.space_group_name_H-M   'P 1'
#
loop_
_entity.id
_entity.type
_entity.pdbx_description
1 polymer ?
#
loop_
_entity_poly.entity_id
_entity_poly.type
_entity_poly.pdbx_seq_one_letter_code
_entity_poly.pdbx_strand_id
1 'polypeptide(L)'
;MATINFREPIEYIIKSYDRKKNTKITVEDDASKSKVELPEYPCRLVRNEAKKVISVIYSEGTASEWSEELIRNTEGEVFQIKTIYPDKSFKTIELFKNTDNGVETIKYV
;
A
#
# COMPACT_ATOMS: atom_id res chain seq x y z
N MET A 1 16.04 -35.04 -15.56
CA MET A 1 16.05 -33.56 -15.71
C MET A 1 14.61 -33.10 -15.78
N ALA A 2 14.15 -32.29 -14.82
CA ALA A 2 12.81 -31.71 -14.88
C ALA A 2 12.80 -30.61 -15.95
N THR A 3 12.00 -30.78 -17.00
CA THR A 3 11.72 -29.73 -17.99
C THR A 3 10.93 -28.64 -17.28
N ILE A 4 11.59 -27.53 -16.96
CA ILE A 4 10.93 -26.33 -16.44
C ILE A 4 9.95 -25.86 -17.51
N ASN A 5 8.65 -25.94 -17.22
CA ASN A 5 7.62 -25.53 -18.16
C ASN A 5 7.56 -24.00 -18.14
N PHE A 6 8.26 -23.36 -19.08
CA PHE A 6 8.36 -21.90 -19.22
C PHE A 6 7.01 -21.17 -19.29
N ARG A 7 5.93 -21.90 -19.58
CA ARG A 7 4.57 -21.37 -19.65
C ARG A 7 4.00 -20.96 -18.30
N GLU A 8 4.30 -21.72 -17.24
CA GLU A 8 3.75 -21.48 -15.89
C GLU A 8 4.11 -20.10 -15.31
N PRO A 9 5.38 -19.66 -15.32
CA PRO A 9 5.73 -18.33 -14.81
C PRO A 9 5.11 -17.21 -15.66
N ILE A 10 4.99 -17.41 -16.98
CA ILE A 10 4.39 -16.41 -17.88
C ILE A 10 2.89 -16.26 -17.60
N GLU A 11 2.15 -17.37 -17.44
CA GLU A 11 0.73 -17.34 -17.10
C GLU A 11 0.47 -16.70 -15.72
N TYR A 12 1.36 -16.91 -14.76
CA TYR A 12 1.28 -16.27 -13.45
C TYR A 12 1.42 -14.75 -13.53
N ILE A 13 2.36 -14.26 -14.35
CA ILE A 13 2.58 -12.82 -14.57
C ILE A 13 1.35 -12.19 -15.22
N ILE A 14 0.81 -12.81 -16.28
CA ILE A 14 -0.38 -12.31 -16.99
C ILE A 14 -1.59 -12.29 -16.06
N LYS A 15 -1.86 -13.36 -15.30
CA LYS A 15 -2.98 -13.42 -14.34
C LYS A 15 -2.84 -12.37 -13.23
N SER A 16 -1.61 -12.08 -12.79
CA SER A 16 -1.35 -11.04 -11.79
C SER A 16 -1.63 -9.65 -12.36
N TYR A 17 -1.30 -9.42 -13.64
CA TYR A 17 -1.56 -8.16 -14.33
C TYR A 17 -3.06 -7.92 -14.54
N ASP A 18 -3.81 -8.95 -14.94
CA ASP A 18 -5.28 -8.86 -15.11
C ASP A 18 -6.00 -8.64 -13.78
N ARG A 19 -5.51 -9.22 -12.68
CA ARG A 19 -6.02 -8.94 -11.33
C ARG A 19 -5.85 -7.48 -10.93
N LYS A 20 -4.71 -6.85 -11.29
CA LYS A 20 -4.47 -5.41 -11.07
C LYS A 20 -5.41 -4.53 -11.91
N LYS A 21 -5.76 -4.96 -13.14
CA LYS A 21 -6.73 -4.24 -13.99
C LYS A 21 -8.17 -4.34 -13.49
N ASN A 22 -8.53 -5.44 -12.81
CA ASN A 22 -9.91 -5.70 -12.37
C ASN A 22 -10.22 -5.24 -10.93
N THR A 23 -9.28 -4.62 -10.23
CA THR A 23 -9.59 -3.89 -9.00
C THR A 23 -10.44 -2.67 -9.36
N LYS A 24 -11.69 -2.64 -8.89
CA LYS A 24 -12.69 -1.56 -9.04
C LYS A 24 -12.28 -0.21 -8.40
N ILE A 25 -11.00 0.00 -8.18
CA ILE A 25 -10.45 1.21 -7.58
C ILE A 25 -9.80 1.98 -8.73
N THR A 26 -10.55 2.91 -9.29
CA THR A 26 -10.00 3.90 -10.22
C THR A 26 -9.22 4.91 -9.38
N VAL A 27 -7.91 4.74 -9.30
CA VAL A 27 -7.02 5.81 -8.83
C VAL A 27 -6.80 6.70 -10.04
N GLU A 28 -7.30 7.93 -9.99
CA GLU A 28 -6.97 8.95 -11.01
C GLU A 28 -5.46 9.20 -10.96
N ASP A 29 -4.73 8.64 -11.92
CA ASP A 29 -3.32 8.92 -12.11
C ASP A 29 -3.17 10.25 -12.82
N ASP A 30 -2.88 11.29 -12.02
CA ASP A 30 -2.39 12.56 -12.50
C ASP A 30 -1.05 12.31 -13.23
N ALA A 31 -1.09 12.32 -14.57
CA ALA A 31 -0.03 11.89 -15.49
C ALA A 31 1.25 12.77 -15.46
N SER A 32 1.41 13.62 -14.43
CA SER A 32 2.48 14.59 -14.29
C SER A 32 3.60 14.18 -13.33
N LYS A 33 3.45 13.06 -12.60
CA LYS A 33 4.50 12.56 -11.70
C LYS A 33 4.90 11.16 -12.14
N SER A 34 6.10 11.04 -12.68
CA SER A 34 6.81 9.76 -12.82
C SER A 34 6.68 9.04 -11.48
N LYS A 35 5.81 8.02 -11.43
CA LYS A 35 5.65 7.16 -10.25
C LYS A 35 7.00 6.53 -10.01
N VAL A 36 7.73 7.06 -9.04
CA VAL A 36 8.82 6.32 -8.42
C VAL A 36 8.14 5.08 -7.86
N GLU A 37 8.27 3.95 -8.55
CA GLU A 37 7.71 2.67 -8.11
C GLU A 37 8.45 2.27 -6.84
N LEU A 38 7.85 2.60 -5.69
CA LEU A 38 8.41 2.23 -4.40
C LEU A 38 8.23 0.71 -4.21
N PRO A 39 9.28 0.00 -3.82
CA PRO A 39 9.21 -1.45 -3.63
C PRO A 39 8.29 -1.81 -2.46
N GLU A 40 7.26 -2.61 -2.73
CA GLU A 40 6.24 -3.07 -1.77
C GLU A 40 6.66 -4.32 -0.99
N TYR A 41 7.72 -5.01 -1.41
CA TYR A 41 8.22 -6.22 -0.75
C TYR A 41 9.75 -6.20 -0.67
N PRO A 42 10.35 -6.77 0.38
CA PRO A 42 9.72 -7.34 1.57
C PRO A 42 9.04 -6.27 2.45
N CYS A 43 8.00 -6.65 3.20
CA CYS A 43 7.31 -5.76 4.13
C CYS A 43 7.23 -6.34 5.54
N ARG A 44 7.38 -5.49 6.56
CA ARG A 44 7.20 -5.83 7.97
C ARG A 44 6.00 -5.09 8.54
N LEU A 45 5.07 -5.84 9.13
CA LEU A 45 3.93 -5.29 9.85
C LEU A 45 4.31 -5.05 11.30
N VAL A 46 4.28 -3.79 11.73
CA VAL A 46 4.44 -3.41 13.14
C VAL A 46 3.06 -3.37 13.78
N ARG A 47 2.89 -4.10 14.88
CA ARG A 47 1.64 -4.20 15.62
C ARG A 47 1.79 -3.63 17.03
N ASN A 48 0.72 -3.06 17.56
CA ASN A 48 0.65 -2.67 18.97
C ASN A 48 0.37 -3.88 19.88
N GLU A 49 0.29 -3.64 21.19
CA GLU A 49 -0.03 -4.66 22.21
C GLU A 49 -1.37 -5.37 21.96
N ALA A 50 -2.36 -4.64 21.43
CA ALA A 50 -3.66 -5.17 21.02
C ALA A 50 -3.61 -5.94 19.68
N LYS A 51 -2.41 -6.24 19.16
CA LYS A 51 -2.16 -6.94 17.89
C LYS A 51 -2.71 -6.23 16.66
N LYS A 52 -3.10 -4.95 16.76
CA LYS A 52 -3.51 -4.12 15.61
C LYS A 52 -2.28 -3.58 14.90
N VAL A 53 -2.29 -3.59 13.57
CA VAL A 53 -1.22 -2.98 12.76
C VAL A 53 -1.26 -1.47 12.97
N ILE A 54 -0.11 -0.90 13.32
CA ILE A 54 0.11 0.54 13.53
C ILE A 54 1.02 1.13 12.47
N SER A 55 1.95 0.35 11.92
CA SER A 55 2.74 0.76 10.78
C SER A 55 3.16 -0.43 9.93
N VAL A 56 3.45 -0.15 8.67
CA VAL A 56 4.01 -1.09 7.71
C VAL A 56 5.32 -0.50 7.21
N ILE A 57 6.40 -1.26 7.31
CA ILE A 57 7.72 -0.87 6.82
C ILE A 57 7.98 -1.70 5.57
N TYR A 58 8.30 -1.04 4.48
CA TYR A 58 8.57 -1.63 3.18
C TYR A 58 10.04 -1.51 2.86
N SER A 59 10.60 -2.54 2.22
CA SER A 59 12.01 -2.61 1.83
C SER A 59 12.98 -2.29 2.96
N GLU A 60 12.65 -2.84 4.14
CA GLU A 60 13.40 -2.67 5.38
C GLU A 60 14.88 -3.04 5.21
N GLY A 61 15.77 -2.17 5.67
CA GLY A 61 17.22 -2.34 5.57
C GLY A 61 17.82 -1.96 4.21
N THR A 62 17.05 -1.33 3.32
CA THR A 62 17.53 -0.86 2.01
C THR A 62 17.54 0.67 1.90
N ALA A 63 18.24 1.21 0.90
CA ALA A 63 18.20 2.64 0.60
C ALA A 63 16.82 3.13 0.11
N SER A 64 15.90 2.20 -0.20
CA SER A 64 14.53 2.49 -0.61
C SER A 64 13.52 2.13 0.49
N GLU A 65 13.97 2.03 1.75
CA GLU A 65 13.07 1.82 2.88
C GLU A 65 12.07 2.97 2.99
N TRP A 66 10.79 2.62 3.11
CA TRP A 66 9.70 3.58 3.30
C TRP A 66 8.64 2.94 4.20
N SER A 67 7.74 3.74 4.77
CA SER A 67 6.75 3.23 5.70
C SER A 67 5.40 3.92 5.61
N GLU A 68 4.37 3.23 6.08
CA GLU A 68 3.02 3.76 6.24
C GLU A 68 2.60 3.64 7.70
N GLU A 69 2.25 4.76 8.32
CA GLU A 69 1.69 4.81 9.67
C GLU A 69 0.16 4.89 9.59
N LEU A 70 -0.52 3.98 10.29
CA LEU A 70 -1.99 3.89 10.33
C LEU A 70 -2.49 4.59 11.60
N ILE A 71 -2.97 5.82 11.46
CA ILE A 71 -3.47 6.64 12.56
C ILE A 71 -4.96 6.36 12.75
N ARG A 72 -5.33 6.03 13.99
CA ARG A 72 -6.69 5.62 14.36
C ARG A 72 -7.38 6.65 15.24
N ASN A 73 -8.70 6.78 15.07
CA ASN A 73 -9.55 7.64 15.88
C ASN A 73 -9.80 7.01 17.26
N THR A 74 -10.55 7.70 18.12
CA THR A 74 -10.93 7.21 19.46
C THR A 74 -11.75 5.92 19.43
N GLU A 75 -12.47 5.66 18.34
CA GLU A 75 -13.23 4.42 18.11
C GLU A 75 -12.34 3.26 17.65
N GLY A 76 -11.04 3.53 17.42
CA GLY A 76 -10.06 2.54 17.02
C GLY A 76 -10.04 2.25 15.53
N GLU A 77 -10.62 3.12 14.72
CA GLU A 77 -10.71 3.03 13.27
C GLU A 77 -9.65 3.88 12.56
N VAL A 78 -9.07 3.38 11.46
CA VAL A 78 -8.09 4.16 10.70
C VAL A 78 -8.80 5.31 10.01
N PHE A 79 -8.41 6.55 10.32
CA PHE A 79 -8.93 7.76 9.69
C PHE A 79 -7.85 8.53 8.94
N GLN A 80 -6.58 8.20 9.16
CA GLN A 80 -5.47 8.90 8.51
C GLN A 80 -4.32 7.92 8.29
N ILE A 81 -3.70 8.00 7.11
CA ILE A 81 -2.52 7.22 6.75
C ILE A 81 -1.41 8.20 6.41
N LYS A 82 -0.28 8.06 7.09
CA LYS A 82 0.90 8.88 6.85
C LYS A 82 1.97 8.02 6.19
N THR A 83 2.28 8.32 4.95
CA THR A 83 3.36 7.68 4.19
C THR A 83 4.64 8.46 4.40
N ILE A 84 5.70 7.79 4.84
CA ILE A 84 7.05 8.34 5.00
C ILE A 84 7.93 7.73 3.91
N TYR A 85 8.47 8.58 3.05
CA TYR A 85 9.29 8.21 1.91
C TYR A 85 10.77 8.01 2.30
N PRO A 86 11.60 7.38 1.44
CA PRO A 86 13.01 7.14 1.75
C PRO A 86 13.83 8.42 1.99
N ASP A 87 13.42 9.54 1.39
CA ASP A 87 14.01 10.88 1.59
C ASP A 87 13.56 11.56 2.89
N LYS A 88 12.77 10.86 3.73
CA LYS A 88 12.13 11.34 4.95
C LYS A 88 11.05 12.40 4.71
N SER A 89 10.71 12.70 3.46
CA SER A 89 9.48 13.43 3.19
C SER A 89 8.29 12.57 3.59
N PHE A 90 7.16 13.20 3.86
CA PHE A 90 5.95 12.47 4.18
C PHE A 90 4.77 13.08 3.45
N LYS A 91 3.77 12.23 3.19
CA LYS A 91 2.44 12.65 2.76
C LYS A 91 1.42 12.06 3.68
N THR A 92 0.36 12.81 3.89
CA THR A 92 -0.74 12.37 4.71
C THR A 92 -1.98 12.26 3.83
N ILE A 93 -2.70 11.16 3.99
CA ILE A 93 -4.05 11.04 3.46
C ILE A 93 -5.03 10.90 4.63
N GLU A 94 -6.13 11.63 4.55
CA GLU A 94 -7.26 11.50 5.45
C GLU A 94 -8.36 10.68 4.77
N LEU A 95 -8.94 9.75 5.52
CA LEU A 95 -9.98 8.83 5.10
C LEU A 95 -11.29 9.25 5.76
N PHE A 96 -12.26 9.66 4.94
CA PHE A 96 -13.63 9.90 5.36
C PHE A 96 -14.46 8.68 5.04
N LYS A 97 -15.16 8.18 6.05
CA LYS A 97 -15.95 6.95 5.94
C LYS A 97 -17.44 7.23 5.95
N ASN A 98 -18.19 6.39 5.26
CA ASN A 98 -19.64 6.39 5.29
C ASN A 98 -20.19 5.68 6.55
N THR A 99 -21.52 5.66 6.69
CA THR A 99 -22.22 5.01 7.81
C THR A 99 -22.01 3.49 7.87
N ASP A 100 -21.61 2.86 6.77
CA ASP A 100 -21.31 1.42 6.69
C ASP A 100 -19.82 1.12 6.96
N ASN A 101 -19.05 2.11 7.42
CA ASN A 101 -17.62 2.02 7.69
C ASN A 101 -16.73 1.78 6.43
N GLY A 102 -17.29 2.00 5.24
CA GLY A 102 -16.56 2.02 3.98
C GLY A 102 -15.89 3.38 3.76
N VAL A 103 -14.69 3.38 3.17
CA VAL A 103 -14.01 4.64 2.78
C VAL A 103 -14.77 5.26 1.62
N GLU A 104 -15.29 6.48 1.81
CA GLU A 104 -16.08 7.22 0.82
C GLU A 104 -15.26 8.33 0.16
N THR A 105 -14.41 9.03 0.90
CA THR A 105 -13.57 10.11 0.36
C THR A 105 -12.16 10.04 0.92
N ILE A 106 -11.18 10.27 0.06
CA ILE A 106 -9.76 10.37 0.43
C ILE A 106 -9.30 11.79 0.13
N LYS A 107 -8.71 12.48 1.11
CA LYS A 107 -8.12 13.81 0.92
C LYS A 107 -6.63 13.78 1.18
N TYR A 108 -5.87 14.46 0.32
CA TYR A 108 -4.44 14.70 0.50
C TYR A 108 -4.23 15.95 1.34
N VAL A 109 -3.42 15.84 2.40
CA VAL A 109 -3.06 16.92 3.33
C VAL A 109 -1.56 17.18 3.30
#